data_AF-A0A928VYM5-F1
#
_entry.id   AF-A0A928VYM5-F1
#
_cell.length_a   1.000
_cell.length_b   1.000
_cell.length_c   1.000
_cell.angle_alpha   90.00
_cell.angle_beta   90.00
_cell.angle_gamma   90.00
#
_symmetry.space_group_name_H-M   'P 1'
#
loop_
_entity.id
_entity.type
_entity.pdbx_description
1 polymer ?
#
loop_
_entity_poly.entity_id
_entity_poly.type
_entity_poly.pdbx_seq_one_letter_code
_entity_poly.pdbx_strand_id
1 'polypeptide(L)'
;FLVGLYLFQAFGCWQVNKELMLGQKRYPPEERYSFSQVAILELTYIVNFGSELAVVSMLPSFFEGTFPLSKAQAGMIASSYAFMNLMSRPGGGLISDKLGSRKMTMGALTFCMGIGYMLLGTVNGDWWLPGAVLLTMACSFFVQAGEGSTFAIVPLIKRRITGQVAGNVGAYGNVGAVAYLTIFSLLPEWIAGGGEVTPAIISQANQYFFWMMGTAALVVAFLCFFVLKEPKGSFAEFHEGETAPEAQPMGTISSEVLE
;
A
#
# COMPACT_ATOMS: atom_id res chain seq x y z
N PHE A 1 24.90 11.39 -16.59
CA PHE A 1 24.67 9.94 -16.76
C PHE A 1 23.19 9.58 -16.62
N LEU A 2 22.54 9.78 -15.46
CA LEU A 2 21.13 9.41 -15.23
C LEU A 2 20.14 10.06 -16.21
N VAL A 3 20.29 11.36 -16.50
CA VAL A 3 19.46 12.06 -17.48
C VAL A 3 19.59 11.46 -18.88
N GLY A 4 20.81 11.08 -19.28
CA GLY A 4 21.05 10.43 -20.58
C GLY A 4 20.42 9.04 -20.67
N LEU A 5 20.52 8.25 -19.59
CA LEU A 5 19.87 6.93 -19.50
C LEU A 5 18.34 7.06 -19.56
N TYR A 6 17.77 8.04 -18.85
CA TYR A 6 16.34 8.33 -18.86
C TYR A 6 15.86 8.72 -20.26
N LEU A 7 16.55 9.64 -20.93
CA LEU A 7 16.21 10.04 -22.30
C LEU A 7 16.28 8.88 -23.28
N PHE A 8 17.28 8.01 -23.15
CA PHE A 8 17.41 6.81 -23.97
C PHE A 8 16.24 5.83 -23.76
N GLN A 9 15.89 5.54 -22.51
CA GLN A 9 14.75 4.67 -22.19
C GLN A 9 13.41 5.30 -22.64
N ALA A 10 13.20 6.59 -22.40
CA ALA A 10 12.01 7.32 -22.82
C ALA A 10 11.85 7.32 -24.35
N PHE A 11 12.95 7.50 -25.09
CA PHE A 11 12.95 7.39 -26.54
C PHE A 11 12.60 5.96 -27.01
N GLY A 12 13.12 4.93 -26.35
CA GLY A 12 12.75 3.54 -26.60
C GLY A 12 11.25 3.28 -26.38
N CYS A 13 10.70 3.76 -25.26
CA CYS A 13 9.26 3.69 -24.98
C CYS A 13 8.43 4.41 -26.05
N TRP A 14 8.87 5.59 -26.50
CA TRP A 14 8.21 6.31 -27.59
C TRP A 14 8.25 5.50 -28.90
N GLN A 15 9.40 4.97 -29.30
CA GLN A 15 9.52 4.23 -30.55
C GLN A 15 8.60 3.00 -30.63
N VAL A 16 8.45 2.26 -29.52
CA VAL A 16 7.58 1.08 -29.45
C VAL A 16 6.10 1.46 -29.44
N ASN A 17 5.73 2.58 -28.82
CA ASN A 17 4.34 2.98 -28.62
C ASN A 17 3.84 4.03 -29.62
N LYS A 18 4.70 4.57 -30.50
CA LYS A 18 4.33 5.67 -31.43
C LYS A 18 3.13 5.33 -32.31
N GLU A 19 2.99 4.09 -32.79
CA GLU A 19 1.88 3.68 -33.64
C GLU A 19 0.54 3.67 -32.88
N LEU A 20 0.57 3.35 -31.59
CA LEU A 20 -0.58 3.46 -30.71
C LEU A 20 -0.92 4.93 -30.41
N MET A 21 0.09 5.74 -30.10
CA MET A 21 -0.05 7.17 -29.78
C MET A 21 -0.54 8.00 -30.97
N LEU A 22 -0.11 7.66 -32.17
CA LEU A 22 -0.51 8.31 -33.42
C LEU A 22 -1.87 7.78 -33.96
N GLY A 23 -2.54 6.89 -33.22
CA GLY A 23 -3.85 6.35 -33.58
C GLY A 23 -3.83 5.34 -34.75
N GLN A 24 -2.65 4.92 -35.19
CA GLN A 24 -2.47 3.99 -36.32
C GLN A 24 -2.73 2.54 -35.90
N LYS A 25 -2.57 2.22 -34.62
CA LYS A 25 -2.83 0.90 -34.03
C LYS A 25 -3.84 1.01 -32.91
N ARG A 26 -4.89 0.18 -32.93
CA ARG A 26 -5.92 0.15 -31.89
C ARG A 26 -6.10 -1.26 -31.37
N TYR A 27 -5.75 -1.47 -30.10
CA TYR A 27 -5.88 -2.79 -29.46
C TYR A 27 -7.35 -3.20 -29.30
N PRO A 28 -7.68 -4.50 -29.40
CA PRO A 28 -9.01 -5.00 -29.10
C PRO A 28 -9.46 -4.64 -27.67
N PRO A 29 -10.78 -4.51 -27.39
CA PRO A 29 -11.29 -4.17 -26.05
C PRO A 29 -10.75 -5.06 -24.92
N GLU A 30 -10.58 -6.36 -25.17
CA GLU A 30 -10.05 -7.37 -24.25
C GLU A 30 -8.57 -7.15 -23.88
N GLU A 31 -7.82 -6.42 -24.71
CA GLU A 31 -6.43 -6.07 -24.42
C GLU A 31 -6.30 -4.70 -23.73
N ARG A 32 -7.39 -3.98 -23.46
CA ARG A 32 -7.35 -2.68 -22.78
C ARG A 32 -7.60 -2.84 -21.29
N TYR A 33 -6.89 -2.08 -20.49
CA TYR A 33 -7.16 -1.92 -19.06
C TYR A 33 -7.21 -0.43 -18.72
N SER A 34 -7.88 -0.10 -17.61
CA SER A 34 -8.02 1.28 -17.16
C SER A 34 -6.78 1.70 -16.38
N PHE A 35 -5.97 2.60 -16.93
CA PHE A 35 -4.78 3.14 -16.25
C PHE A 35 -5.11 3.73 -14.88
N SER A 36 -6.28 4.34 -14.71
CA SER A 36 -6.73 4.88 -13.42
C SER A 36 -6.81 3.82 -12.30
N GLN A 37 -6.99 2.53 -12.64
CA GLN A 37 -6.94 1.45 -11.64
C GLN A 37 -5.51 1.17 -11.17
N VAL A 38 -4.53 1.25 -12.06
CA VAL A 38 -3.13 1.09 -11.69
C VAL A 38 -2.68 2.30 -10.86
N ALA A 39 -3.01 3.51 -11.31
CA ALA A 39 -2.65 4.74 -10.62
C ALA A 39 -3.23 4.84 -9.19
N ILE A 40 -4.47 4.39 -8.96
CA ILE A 40 -5.03 4.41 -7.59
C ILE A 40 -4.35 3.37 -6.68
N LEU A 41 -3.92 2.22 -7.21
CA LEU A 41 -3.14 1.24 -6.44
C LEU A 41 -1.74 1.77 -6.13
N GLU A 42 -1.10 2.47 -7.07
CA GLU A 42 0.17 3.16 -6.83
C GLU A 42 0.04 4.21 -5.73
N LEU A 43 -0.99 5.06 -5.78
CA LEU A 43 -1.27 6.06 -4.73
C LEU A 43 -1.54 5.41 -3.38
N THR A 44 -2.32 4.33 -3.35
CA THR A 44 -2.59 3.56 -2.13
C THR A 44 -1.31 2.97 -1.56
N TYR A 45 -0.43 2.47 -2.42
CA TYR A 45 0.84 1.88 -1.99
C TYR A 45 1.87 2.93 -1.56
N ILE A 46 1.84 4.14 -2.14
CA ILE A 46 2.58 5.30 -1.63
C ILE A 46 2.18 5.59 -0.17
N VAL A 47 0.88 5.68 0.12
CA VAL A 47 0.42 6.06 1.46
C VAL A 47 0.47 4.92 2.49
N ASN A 48 0.47 3.66 2.08
CA ASN A 48 0.59 2.52 3.01
C ASN A 48 2.07 2.15 3.22
N PHE A 49 2.72 1.56 2.20
CA PHE A 49 4.11 1.09 2.31
C PHE A 49 5.10 2.25 2.48
N GLY A 50 4.85 3.38 1.80
CA GLY A 50 5.71 4.56 1.97
C GLY A 50 5.68 5.12 3.38
N SER A 51 4.49 5.19 4.01
CA SER A 51 4.38 5.63 5.40
C SER A 51 4.92 4.59 6.38
N GLU A 52 4.78 3.30 6.08
CA GLU A 52 5.32 2.20 6.88
C GLU A 52 6.82 2.38 7.14
N LEU A 53 7.61 2.56 6.07
CA LEU A 53 9.06 2.70 6.16
C LEU A 53 9.49 3.95 6.94
N ALA A 54 8.75 5.05 6.78
CA ALA A 54 9.00 6.26 7.55
C ALA A 54 8.70 6.04 9.04
N VAL A 55 7.55 5.45 9.36
CA VAL A 55 7.10 5.21 10.74
C VAL A 55 8.02 4.23 11.47
N VAL A 56 8.43 3.12 10.83
CA VAL A 56 9.41 2.18 11.41
C VAL A 56 10.71 2.89 11.80
N SER A 57 11.11 3.90 11.01
CA SER A 57 12.35 4.65 11.25
C SER A 57 12.20 5.70 12.36
N MET A 58 11.01 6.29 12.55
CA MET A 58 10.81 7.31 13.59
C MET A 58 10.38 6.75 14.95
N LEU A 59 9.66 5.63 14.99
CA LEU A 59 9.00 5.14 16.21
C LEU A 59 9.93 5.01 17.42
N PRO A 60 11.18 4.50 17.30
CA PRO A 60 12.10 4.45 18.44
C PRO A 60 12.38 5.84 19.01
N SER A 61 12.68 6.82 18.14
CA SER A 61 12.97 8.19 18.55
C SER A 61 11.72 8.88 19.10
N PHE A 62 10.55 8.61 18.52
CA PHE A 62 9.27 9.13 19.00
C PHE A 62 8.96 8.66 20.42
N PHE A 63 9.05 7.36 20.71
CA PHE A 63 8.76 6.82 22.05
C PHE A 63 9.82 7.24 23.08
N GLU A 64 11.10 7.29 22.70
CA GLU A 64 12.18 7.79 23.56
C GLU A 64 11.97 9.28 23.90
N GLY A 65 11.60 10.11 22.92
CA GLY A 65 11.44 11.55 23.11
C GLY A 65 10.12 11.95 23.78
N THR A 66 9.11 11.08 23.77
CA THR A 66 7.76 11.38 24.29
C THR A 66 7.55 10.82 25.70
N PHE A 67 8.11 9.65 25.99
CA PHE A 67 7.93 8.96 27.27
C PHE A 67 9.27 8.80 28.00
N PRO A 68 9.29 8.65 29.34
CA PRO A 68 10.52 8.42 30.10
C PRO A 68 11.04 6.98 29.90
N LEU A 69 11.46 6.67 28.67
CA LEU A 69 11.92 5.34 28.25
C LEU A 69 13.40 5.36 27.91
N SER A 70 14.10 4.26 28.20
CA SER A 70 15.43 4.05 27.63
C SER A 70 15.36 3.77 26.13
N LYS A 71 16.45 4.06 25.40
CA LYS A 71 16.60 3.71 23.97
C LYS A 71 16.28 2.25 23.69
N ALA A 72 16.70 1.34 24.56
CA ALA A 72 16.43 -0.08 24.43
C ALA A 72 14.92 -0.39 24.55
N GLN A 73 14.22 0.21 25.52
CA GLN A 73 12.77 0.03 25.67
C GLN A 73 11.98 0.61 24.49
N ALA A 74 12.34 1.82 24.04
CA ALA A 74 11.71 2.44 22.88
C ALA A 74 11.91 1.60 21.60
N GLY A 75 13.11 1.05 21.42
CA GLY A 75 13.41 0.11 20.33
C GLY A 75 12.61 -1.20 20.41
N MET A 76 12.42 -1.76 21.61
CA MET A 76 11.57 -2.94 21.81
C MET A 76 10.09 -2.66 21.52
N ILE A 77 9.58 -1.48 21.88
CA ILE A 77 8.21 -1.09 21.52
C ILE A 77 8.09 -0.93 20.01
N ALA A 78 9.05 -0.27 19.36
CA ALA A 78 9.05 -0.11 17.91
C ALA A 78 9.15 -1.44 17.15
N SER A 79 9.85 -2.44 17.69
CA SER A 79 9.91 -3.77 17.05
C SER A 79 8.56 -4.49 17.06
N SER A 80 7.65 -4.17 17.99
CA SER A 80 6.27 -4.70 17.97
C SER A 80 5.49 -4.26 16.72
N TYR A 81 5.73 -3.03 16.24
CA TYR A 81 5.19 -2.53 14.97
C TYR A 81 5.71 -3.36 13.78
N ALA A 82 7.01 -3.65 13.77
CA ALA A 82 7.62 -4.46 12.72
C ALA A 82 7.14 -5.92 12.77
N PHE A 83 6.90 -6.48 13.95
CA PHE A 83 6.38 -7.84 14.10
C PHE A 83 4.93 -7.98 13.60
N MET A 84 4.08 -6.98 13.85
CA MET A 84 2.70 -6.93 13.38
C MET A 84 2.60 -7.14 11.85
N ASN A 85 3.64 -6.70 11.13
CA ASN A 85 3.75 -6.79 9.68
C ASN A 85 3.65 -8.21 9.13
N LEU A 86 4.26 -9.17 9.83
CA LEU A 86 4.32 -10.55 9.40
C LEU A 86 2.91 -11.17 9.26
N MET A 87 2.00 -10.80 10.16
CA MET A 87 0.64 -11.35 10.21
C MET A 87 -0.38 -10.48 9.47
N SER A 88 -0.20 -9.16 9.50
CA SER A 88 -1.21 -8.22 8.99
C SER A 88 -1.26 -8.15 7.47
N ARG A 89 -0.13 -8.37 6.77
CA ARG A 89 -0.12 -8.43 5.30
C ARG A 89 -0.95 -9.61 4.76
N PRO A 90 -0.73 -10.87 5.19
CA PRO A 90 -1.63 -11.98 4.85
C PRO A 90 -3.07 -11.72 5.30
N GLY A 91 -3.24 -11.15 6.50
CA GLY A 91 -4.56 -10.79 7.05
C GLY A 91 -5.33 -9.83 6.15
N GLY A 92 -4.70 -8.77 5.65
CA GLY A 92 -5.31 -7.81 4.75
C GLY A 92 -5.73 -8.41 3.41
N GLY A 93 -4.89 -9.29 2.84
CA GLY A 93 -5.23 -10.06 1.65
C GLY A 93 -6.49 -10.90 1.88
N LEU A 94 -6.52 -11.70 2.96
CA LEU A 94 -7.66 -12.54 3.32
C LEU A 94 -8.94 -11.73 3.63
N ILE A 95 -8.81 -10.59 4.31
CA ILE A 95 -9.91 -9.68 4.60
C ILE A 95 -10.49 -9.15 3.29
N SER A 96 -9.64 -8.75 2.35
CA SER A 96 -10.03 -8.34 1.01
C SER A 96 -10.70 -9.48 0.23
N ASP A 97 -10.22 -10.71 0.39
CA ASP A 97 -10.75 -11.89 -0.31
C ASP A 97 -12.12 -12.32 0.22
N LYS A 98 -12.38 -12.14 1.52
CA LYS A 98 -13.61 -12.60 2.17
C LYS A 98 -14.70 -11.54 2.26
N LEU A 99 -14.33 -10.27 2.37
CA LEU A 99 -15.30 -9.18 2.33
C LEU A 99 -15.76 -9.01 0.90
N GLY A 100 -17.07 -9.12 0.66
CA GLY A 100 -17.72 -9.11 -0.66
C GLY A 100 -17.51 -7.85 -1.52
N SER A 101 -16.60 -6.94 -1.14
CA SER A 101 -16.08 -5.91 -2.04
C SER A 101 -14.62 -5.52 -1.76
N ARG A 102 -13.79 -5.66 -2.80
CA ARG A 102 -12.36 -5.28 -2.80
C ARG A 102 -12.16 -3.78 -2.64
N LYS A 103 -13.02 -3.02 -3.33
CA LYS A 103 -13.00 -1.57 -3.32
C LYS A 103 -13.31 -1.03 -1.93
N MET A 104 -14.39 -1.52 -1.33
CA MET A 104 -14.80 -1.09 0.01
C MET A 104 -13.75 -1.45 1.05
N THR A 105 -13.19 -2.67 0.94
CA THR A 105 -12.13 -3.10 1.86
C THR A 105 -10.91 -2.19 1.78
N MET A 106 -10.46 -1.84 0.57
CA MET A 106 -9.34 -0.90 0.44
C MET A 106 -9.64 0.49 0.95
N GLY A 107 -10.77 1.07 0.54
CA GLY A 107 -11.17 2.39 1.01
C GLY A 107 -11.27 2.43 2.54
N ALA A 108 -11.86 1.40 3.16
CA ALA A 108 -11.99 1.31 4.61
C ALA A 108 -10.65 1.12 5.32
N LEU A 109 -9.77 0.23 4.85
CA LEU A 109 -8.45 0.03 5.45
C LEU A 109 -7.59 1.29 5.38
N THR A 110 -7.53 1.95 4.22
CA THR A 110 -6.80 3.21 4.04
C THR A 110 -7.43 4.35 4.85
N PHE A 111 -8.75 4.37 4.99
CA PHE A 111 -9.44 5.35 5.85
C PHE A 111 -9.09 5.15 7.33
N CYS A 112 -9.20 3.92 7.83
CA CYS A 112 -8.83 3.57 9.21
C CYS A 112 -7.36 3.86 9.51
N MET A 113 -6.47 3.60 8.55
CA MET A 113 -5.06 3.99 8.63
C MET A 113 -4.91 5.51 8.77
N GLY A 114 -5.62 6.28 7.95
CA GLY A 114 -5.62 7.74 8.02
C GLY A 114 -6.06 8.26 9.39
N ILE A 115 -7.15 7.72 9.94
CA ILE A 115 -7.61 8.03 11.30
C ILE A 115 -6.56 7.62 12.35
N GLY A 116 -5.95 6.45 12.20
CA GLY A 116 -4.87 5.97 13.08
C GLY A 116 -3.71 6.95 13.17
N TYR A 117 -3.25 7.46 12.02
CA TYR A 117 -2.22 8.50 11.98
C TYR A 117 -2.68 9.85 12.55
N MET A 118 -3.93 10.24 12.30
CA MET A 118 -4.48 11.46 12.91
C MET A 118 -4.47 11.39 14.44
N LEU A 119 -4.84 10.23 15.01
CA LEU A 119 -4.81 9.97 16.44
C LEU A 119 -3.38 9.91 16.99
N LEU A 120 -2.45 9.26 16.27
CA LEU A 120 -1.03 9.23 16.67
C LEU A 120 -0.41 10.62 16.76
N GLY A 121 -0.81 11.55 15.88
CA GLY A 121 -0.39 12.94 15.96
C GLY A 121 -0.89 13.69 17.21
N THR A 122 -1.80 13.12 18.00
CA THR A 122 -2.25 13.68 19.30
C THR A 122 -1.52 13.10 20.51
N VAL A 123 -0.67 12.09 20.31
CA VAL A 123 0.06 11.44 21.39
C VAL A 123 1.17 12.35 21.89
N ASN A 124 1.19 12.57 23.20
CA ASN A 124 2.16 13.42 23.90
C ASN A 124 2.59 12.75 25.22
N GLY A 125 3.43 13.41 26.01
CA GLY A 125 3.98 12.84 27.26
C GLY A 125 2.94 12.55 28.35
N ASP A 126 1.74 13.12 28.27
CA ASP A 126 0.66 12.88 29.23
C ASP A 126 -0.17 11.63 28.89
N TRP A 127 0.06 11.02 27.73
CA TRP A 127 -0.66 9.82 27.33
C TRP A 127 -0.33 8.62 28.21
N TRP A 128 -1.29 7.71 28.32
CA TRP A 128 -1.03 6.40 28.91
C TRP A 128 -0.18 5.56 27.95
N LEU A 129 1.06 5.22 28.36
CA LEU A 129 2.03 4.51 27.51
C LEU A 129 1.45 3.23 26.84
N PRO A 130 0.82 2.28 27.57
CA PRO A 130 0.15 1.14 26.94
C PRO A 130 -0.89 1.54 25.89
N GLY A 131 -1.64 2.62 26.12
CA GLY A 131 -2.60 3.16 25.15
C GLY A 131 -1.93 3.64 23.87
N ALA A 132 -0.79 4.34 23.97
CA ALA A 132 0.01 4.76 22.82
C ALA A 132 0.59 3.57 22.03
N VAL A 133 1.03 2.52 22.73
CA VAL A 133 1.49 1.27 22.09
C VAL A 133 0.34 0.57 21.36
N LEU A 134 -0.83 0.41 22.01
CA LEU A 134 -2.00 -0.21 21.40
C LEU A 134 -2.48 0.56 20.16
N LEU A 135 -2.50 1.90 20.23
CA LEU A 135 -2.82 2.74 19.10
C LEU A 135 -1.82 2.56 17.95
N THR A 136 -0.52 2.51 18.27
CA THR A 136 0.55 2.26 17.30
C THR A 136 0.38 0.90 16.62
N MET A 137 0.07 -0.15 17.38
CA MET A 137 -0.17 -1.51 16.86
C MET A 137 -1.44 -1.57 16.00
N ALA A 138 -2.52 -0.91 16.42
CA ALA A 138 -3.75 -0.83 15.64
C ALA A 138 -3.52 -0.09 14.32
N CYS A 139 -2.80 1.03 14.33
CA CYS A 139 -2.40 1.75 13.13
C CYS A 139 -1.54 0.85 12.22
N SER A 140 -0.55 0.16 12.79
CA SER A 140 0.34 -0.80 12.11
C SER A 140 -0.44 -1.85 11.32
N PHE A 141 -1.45 -2.44 11.96
CA PHE A 141 -2.33 -3.42 11.33
C PHE A 141 -3.02 -2.86 10.08
N PHE A 142 -3.58 -1.64 10.13
CA PHE A 142 -4.25 -1.05 8.98
C PHE A 142 -3.30 -0.72 7.82
N VAL A 143 -2.09 -0.23 8.12
CA VAL A 143 -1.04 0.04 7.13
C VAL A 143 -0.73 -1.24 6.34
N GLN A 144 -0.41 -2.31 7.07
CA GLN A 144 0.05 -3.58 6.51
C GLN A 144 -1.08 -4.37 5.84
N ALA A 145 -2.28 -4.32 6.42
CA ALA A 145 -3.48 -4.88 5.78
C ALA A 145 -3.80 -4.14 4.47
N GLY A 146 -3.56 -2.82 4.43
CA GLY A 146 -3.66 -1.99 3.24
C GLY A 146 -2.73 -2.46 2.11
N GLU A 147 -1.50 -2.82 2.43
CA GLU A 147 -0.53 -3.37 1.47
C GLU A 147 -0.95 -4.75 0.94
N GLY A 148 -1.35 -5.65 1.85
CA GLY A 148 -1.83 -6.98 1.49
C GLY A 148 -3.04 -6.95 0.56
N SER A 149 -4.01 -6.10 0.87
CA SER A 149 -5.20 -5.94 0.02
C SER A 149 -4.89 -5.20 -1.29
N THR A 150 -3.84 -4.35 -1.36
CA THR A 150 -3.40 -3.75 -2.63
C THR A 150 -2.95 -4.84 -3.60
N PHE A 151 -2.09 -5.76 -3.14
CA PHE A 151 -1.60 -6.86 -3.95
C PHE A 151 -2.64 -7.95 -4.23
N ALA A 152 -3.73 -8.02 -3.45
CA ALA A 152 -4.88 -8.85 -3.80
C ALA A 152 -5.65 -8.32 -5.03
N ILE A 153 -5.62 -7.01 -5.29
CA ILE A 153 -6.30 -6.39 -6.44
C ILE A 153 -5.42 -6.37 -7.69
N VAL A 154 -4.11 -6.21 -7.54
CA VAL A 154 -3.13 -6.18 -8.65
C VAL A 154 -3.37 -7.26 -9.73
N PRO A 155 -3.51 -8.56 -9.40
CA PRO A 155 -3.70 -9.60 -10.42
C PRO A 155 -5.05 -9.52 -11.15
N LEU A 156 -6.03 -8.82 -10.57
CA LEU A 156 -7.38 -8.67 -11.12
C LEU A 156 -7.48 -7.54 -12.17
N ILE A 157 -6.48 -6.65 -12.25
CA ILE A 157 -6.47 -5.59 -13.26
C ILE A 157 -6.31 -6.17 -14.66
N LYS A 158 -5.27 -6.99 -14.87
CA LYS A 158 -5.03 -7.71 -16.12
C LYS A 158 -3.95 -8.79 -15.96
N ARG A 159 -4.39 -10.06 -15.98
CA ARG A 159 -3.54 -11.26 -15.78
C ARG A 159 -2.25 -11.27 -16.60
N ARG A 160 -2.34 -10.97 -17.91
CA ARG A 160 -1.19 -11.00 -18.83
C ARG A 160 -0.06 -10.02 -18.45
N ILE A 161 -0.38 -8.94 -17.74
CA ILE A 161 0.60 -7.91 -17.35
C ILE A 161 0.68 -7.72 -15.83
N THR A 162 0.19 -8.69 -15.05
CA THR A 162 0.21 -8.64 -13.58
C THR A 162 1.60 -8.30 -13.04
N GLY A 163 2.66 -8.91 -13.59
CA GLY A 163 4.03 -8.61 -13.16
C GLY A 163 4.46 -7.16 -13.41
N GLN A 164 4.03 -6.54 -14.51
CA GLN A 164 4.33 -5.14 -14.82
C GLN A 164 3.55 -4.19 -13.89
N VAL A 165 2.27 -4.49 -13.65
CA VAL A 165 1.41 -3.74 -12.72
C VAL A 165 1.97 -3.82 -11.30
N ALA A 166 2.31 -5.03 -10.84
CA ALA A 166 2.91 -5.28 -9.54
C ALA A 166 4.25 -4.52 -9.38
N GLY A 167 5.10 -4.57 -10.40
CA GLY A 167 6.36 -3.85 -10.43
C GLY A 167 6.18 -2.33 -10.34
N ASN A 168 5.19 -1.77 -11.04
CA ASN A 168 4.91 -0.33 -10.99
C ASN A 168 4.40 0.09 -9.61
N VAL A 169 3.39 -0.62 -9.08
CA VAL A 169 2.83 -0.35 -7.73
C VAL A 169 3.94 -0.43 -6.67
N GLY A 170 4.78 -1.47 -6.71
CA GLY A 170 5.91 -1.62 -5.80
C GLY A 170 6.95 -0.49 -5.90
N ALA A 171 7.26 -0.05 -7.12
CA ALA A 171 8.18 1.08 -7.33
C ALA A 171 7.65 2.38 -6.70
N TYR A 172 6.35 2.66 -6.83
CA TYR A 172 5.74 3.83 -6.22
C TYR A 172 5.70 3.76 -4.68
N GLY A 173 5.63 2.56 -4.10
CA GLY A 173 5.85 2.39 -2.65
C GLY A 173 7.21 2.92 -2.20
N ASN A 174 8.28 2.59 -2.94
CA ASN A 174 9.62 3.10 -2.65
C ASN A 174 9.73 4.62 -2.86
N VAL A 175 9.06 5.17 -3.89
CA VAL A 175 8.97 6.63 -4.09
C VAL A 175 8.33 7.29 -2.88
N GLY A 176 7.23 6.72 -2.37
CA GLY A 176 6.57 7.17 -1.14
C GLY A 176 7.51 7.13 0.05
N ALA A 177 8.24 6.03 0.25
CA ALA A 177 9.17 5.88 1.36
C ALA A 177 10.28 6.93 1.35
N VAL A 178 10.90 7.15 0.19
CA VAL A 178 11.94 8.20 0.04
C VAL A 178 11.35 9.58 0.30
N ALA A 179 10.16 9.88 -0.24
CA ALA A 179 9.50 11.17 -0.01
C ALA A 179 9.19 11.39 1.48
N TYR A 180 8.56 10.43 2.15
CA TYR A 180 8.21 10.51 3.56
C TYR A 180 9.45 10.59 4.46
N LEU A 181 10.48 9.78 4.23
CA LEU A 181 11.73 9.84 4.99
C LEU A 181 12.45 11.17 4.79
N THR A 182 12.44 11.73 3.57
CA THR A 182 13.02 13.04 3.29
C THR A 182 12.27 14.14 4.05
N ILE A 183 10.93 14.10 4.01
CA ILE A 183 10.10 15.04 4.77
C ILE A 183 10.39 14.89 6.27
N PHE A 184 10.38 13.67 6.81
CA PHE A 184 10.67 13.41 8.22
C PHE A 184 12.04 13.98 8.64
N SER A 185 13.07 13.78 7.82
CA SER A 185 14.42 14.26 8.11
C SER A 185 14.54 15.79 8.12
N LEU A 186 13.80 16.49 7.25
CA LEU A 186 13.95 17.93 7.06
C LEU A 186 12.89 18.77 7.78
N LEU A 187 11.78 18.15 8.19
CA LEU A 187 10.66 18.83 8.84
C LEU A 187 11.04 19.59 10.11
N PRO A 188 11.89 19.06 11.03
CA PRO A 188 12.32 19.83 12.20
C PRO A 188 13.08 21.11 11.82
N GLU A 189 13.93 21.07 10.79
CA GLU A 189 14.67 22.23 10.30
C GLU A 189 13.76 23.27 9.64
N TRP A 190 12.78 22.82 8.85
CA TRP A 190 11.79 23.68 8.23
C TRP A 190 10.94 24.42 9.26
N ILE A 191 10.56 23.75 10.35
CA ILE A 191 9.81 24.35 11.46
C ILE A 191 10.69 25.32 12.25
N ALA A 192 11.97 24.99 12.45
CA ALA A 192 12.90 25.85 13.17
C ALA A 192 13.21 27.17 12.43
N GLY A 193 13.02 27.24 11.11
CA GLY A 193 13.14 28.48 10.33
C GLY A 193 14.54 29.10 10.38
N GLY A 194 15.58 28.29 10.56
CA GLY A 194 16.97 28.74 10.75
C GLY A 194 17.40 28.94 12.21
N GLY A 195 16.50 28.67 13.18
CA GLY A 195 16.82 28.61 14.60
C GLY A 195 17.35 27.25 15.07
N GLU A 196 17.65 27.12 16.36
CA GLU A 196 18.10 25.86 16.96
C GLU A 196 16.96 24.84 17.03
N VAL A 197 17.25 23.60 16.63
CA VAL A 197 16.31 22.47 16.73
C VAL A 197 16.23 22.01 18.18
N THR A 198 15.20 22.48 18.89
CA THR A 198 14.93 22.09 20.28
C THR A 198 14.07 20.82 20.36
N PRO A 199 14.07 20.09 21.49
CA PRO A 199 13.20 18.93 21.69
C PRO A 199 11.70 19.23 21.50
N ALA A 200 11.26 20.46 21.80
CA ALA A 200 9.88 20.90 21.56
C ALA A 200 9.55 20.96 20.06
N ILE A 201 10.48 21.43 19.23
CA ILE A 201 10.33 21.45 17.76
C ILE A 201 10.28 20.02 17.22
N ILE A 202 11.11 19.11 17.73
CA ILE A 202 11.08 17.70 17.32
C ILE A 202 9.74 17.05 17.64
N SER A 203 9.19 17.30 18.84
CA SER A 203 7.85 16.80 19.22
C SER A 203 6.76 17.36 18.29
N GLN A 204 6.79 18.66 18.01
CA GLN A 204 5.86 19.30 17.08
C GLN A 204 6.00 18.75 15.64
N ALA A 205 7.24 18.56 15.17
CA ALA A 205 7.52 17.97 13.86
C ALA A 205 6.94 16.57 13.75
N ASN A 206 7.10 15.73 14.78
CA ASN A 206 6.52 14.39 14.80
C ASN A 206 4.98 14.44 14.70
N GLN A 207 4.32 15.33 15.44
CA GLN A 207 2.87 15.50 15.37
C GLN A 207 2.40 15.89 13.96
N TYR A 208 3.04 16.91 13.37
CA TYR A 208 2.73 17.35 12.01
C TYR A 208 3.03 16.28 10.97
N PHE A 209 4.08 15.48 11.18
CA PHE A 209 4.40 14.37 10.30
C PHE A 209 3.31 13.29 10.30
N PHE A 210 2.81 12.90 11.49
CA PHE A 210 1.68 11.98 11.62
C PHE A 210 0.41 12.53 10.97
N TRP A 211 0.05 13.80 11.21
CA TRP A 211 -1.12 14.41 10.57
C TRP A 211 -1.00 14.54 9.06
N MET A 212 0.21 14.78 8.55
CA MET A 212 0.47 14.84 7.12
C MET A 212 0.23 13.47 6.46
N MET A 213 0.79 12.39 7.03
CA MET A 213 0.53 11.02 6.57
C MET A 213 -0.95 10.65 6.69
N GLY A 214 -1.59 11.00 7.81
CA GLY A 214 -3.01 10.75 8.03
C GLY A 214 -3.90 11.46 7.02
N THR A 215 -3.62 12.72 6.72
CA THR A 215 -4.35 13.50 5.72
C THR A 215 -4.14 12.93 4.32
N ALA A 216 -2.90 12.59 3.94
CA ALA A 216 -2.61 11.96 2.67
C ALA A 216 -3.37 10.63 2.51
N ALA A 217 -3.39 9.81 3.55
CA ALA A 217 -4.16 8.56 3.58
C ALA A 217 -5.66 8.78 3.44
N LEU A 218 -6.25 9.77 4.13
CA LEU A 218 -7.67 10.08 4.03
C LEU A 218 -8.05 10.59 2.64
N VAL A 219 -7.20 11.41 2.01
CA VAL A 219 -7.38 11.86 0.63
C VAL A 219 -7.35 10.67 -0.33
N VAL A 220 -6.39 9.75 -0.18
CA VAL A 220 -6.32 8.55 -1.02
C VAL A 220 -7.50 7.61 -0.77
N ALA A 221 -7.92 7.43 0.49
CA ALA A 221 -9.10 6.65 0.83
C ALA A 221 -10.35 7.22 0.16
N PHE A 222 -10.52 8.54 0.18
CA PHE A 222 -11.58 9.23 -0.56
C PHE A 222 -11.49 8.92 -2.06
N LEU A 223 -10.29 9.06 -2.66
CA LEU A 223 -10.09 8.75 -4.08
C LEU A 223 -10.38 7.28 -4.41
N CYS A 224 -10.10 6.32 -3.51
CA CYS A 224 -10.48 4.92 -3.69
C CYS A 224 -12.00 4.76 -3.87
N PHE A 225 -12.82 5.51 -3.14
CA PHE A 225 -14.28 5.42 -3.30
C PHE A 225 -14.79 5.94 -4.65
N PHE A 226 -14.08 6.86 -5.31
CA PHE A 226 -14.51 7.43 -6.61
C PHE A 226 -13.81 6.83 -7.82
N VAL A 227 -12.51 6.52 -7.71
CA VAL A 227 -11.64 6.13 -8.82
C VAL A 227 -11.50 4.61 -8.92
N LEU A 228 -11.42 3.91 -7.78
CA LEU A 228 -11.32 2.45 -7.78
C LEU A 228 -12.66 1.86 -8.22
N LYS A 229 -12.60 1.01 -9.24
CA LYS A 229 -13.75 0.25 -9.73
C LYS A 229 -13.62 -1.14 -9.16
N GLU A 230 -14.75 -1.76 -8.86
CA GLU A 230 -14.73 -3.15 -8.43
C GLU A 230 -14.12 -4.01 -9.55
N PRO A 231 -13.02 -4.74 -9.28
CA PRO A 231 -12.41 -5.57 -10.31
C PRO A 231 -13.40 -6.64 -10.77
N LYS A 232 -13.53 -6.83 -12.09
CA LYS A 232 -14.41 -7.87 -12.65
C LYS A 232 -13.92 -9.24 -12.21
N GLY A 233 -14.83 -10.11 -11.75
CA GLY A 233 -14.48 -11.45 -11.28
C GLY A 233 -13.83 -11.51 -9.89
N SER A 234 -13.97 -10.45 -9.07
CA SER A 234 -13.39 -10.36 -7.71
C SER A 234 -13.73 -11.52 -6.76
N PHE A 235 -14.82 -12.25 -7.03
CA PHE A 235 -15.32 -13.39 -6.24
C PHE A 235 -15.76 -14.57 -7.11
N ALA A 236 -15.32 -14.62 -8.38
CA ALA A 236 -15.68 -15.74 -9.24
C ALA A 236 -14.99 -17.03 -8.73
N GLU A 237 -15.76 -18.10 -8.55
CA GLU A 237 -15.28 -19.43 -8.10
C GLU A 237 -14.31 -20.06 -9.11
N PHE A 238 -14.42 -19.64 -10.37
CA PHE A 238 -13.46 -19.85 -11.43
C PHE A 238 -13.16 -18.52 -12.09
N HIS A 239 -11.89 -18.14 -12.14
CA HIS A 239 -11.49 -16.90 -12.78
C HIS A 239 -11.41 -17.08 -14.29
N GLU A 240 -11.70 -16.05 -15.11
CA GLU A 240 -11.65 -16.13 -16.59
C GLU A 240 -10.39 -16.87 -17.09
N GLY A 241 -10.58 -18.09 -17.61
CA GLY A 241 -9.53 -19.03 -18.03
C GLY A 241 -9.44 -20.33 -17.24
N GLU A 242 -10.09 -20.45 -16.08
CA GLU A 242 -10.30 -21.72 -15.37
C GLU A 242 -11.66 -22.28 -15.79
N THR A 243 -11.67 -23.34 -16.59
CA THR A 243 -12.86 -24.18 -16.74
C THR A 243 -12.91 -25.14 -15.56
N ALA A 244 -14.11 -25.38 -15.01
CA ALA A 244 -14.34 -26.50 -14.10
C ALA A 244 -13.73 -27.78 -14.69
N PRO A 245 -13.12 -28.66 -13.89
CA PRO A 245 -12.73 -29.97 -14.40
C PRO A 245 -13.98 -30.62 -14.99
N GLU A 246 -13.98 -30.84 -16.31
CA GLU A 246 -15.04 -31.57 -16.99
C GLU A 246 -15.24 -32.88 -16.23
N ALA A 247 -16.44 -33.07 -15.67
CA ALA A 247 -16.84 -34.36 -15.13
C ALA A 247 -16.73 -35.37 -16.27
N GLN A 248 -15.67 -36.19 -16.26
CA GLN A 248 -15.53 -37.26 -17.24
C GLN A 248 -16.79 -38.13 -17.18
N PRO A 249 -17.54 -38.28 -18.27
CA PRO A 249 -18.65 -39.21 -18.28
C PRO A 249 -18.10 -40.59 -17.97
N MET A 250 -18.59 -41.19 -16.89
CA MET A 250 -18.22 -42.52 -16.42
C MET A 250 -18.48 -43.49 -17.58
N GLY A 251 -17.42 -43.87 -18.28
CA GLY A 251 -17.49 -44.76 -19.43
C GLY A 251 -18.13 -46.07 -18.99
N THR A 252 -19.29 -46.38 -19.56
CA THR A 252 -19.87 -47.71 -19.53
C THR A 252 -18.82 -48.71 -20.02
N ILE A 253 -18.36 -49.56 -19.11
CA ILE A 253 -17.48 -50.68 -19.40
C ILE A 253 -18.23 -51.60 -20.37
N SER A 254 -17.79 -51.66 -21.63
CA SER A 254 -18.26 -52.68 -22.59
C SER A 254 -17.83 -54.05 -22.09
N SER A 255 -18.76 -54.99 -22.03
CA SER A 255 -18.59 -56.36 -21.53
C SER A 255 -17.86 -57.31 -22.49
N GLU A 256 -16.97 -56.81 -23.35
CA GLU A 256 -16.29 -57.60 -24.40
C GLU A 256 -14.87 -58.08 -24.04
N VAL A 257 -14.52 -58.17 -22.75
CA VAL A 257 -13.19 -58.67 -22.31
C VAL A 257 -13.29 -59.84 -21.32
N LEU A 258 -14.32 -60.68 -21.46
CA LEU A 258 -14.47 -61.91 -20.66
C LEU A 258 -14.87 -63.14 -21.49
N GLU A 259 -14.29 -63.32 -22.68
CA GLU A 259 -14.17 -64.63 -23.33
C GLU A 259 -12.74 -64.91 -23.78
#